data_AF-A0A022MBA2-F1
#
_entry.id   AF-A0A022MBA2-F1
#
_cell.length_a   1.000
_cell.length_b   1.000
_cell.length_c   1.000
_cell.angle_alpha   90.00
_cell.angle_beta   90.00
_cell.angle_gamma   90.00
#
_symmetry.space_group_name_H-M   'P 1'
#
loop_
_entity.id
_entity.type
_entity.pdbx_description
1 polymer ?
#
loop_
_entity_poly.entity_id
_entity_poly.type
_entity_poly.pdbx_seq_one_letter_code
_entity_poly.pdbx_strand_id
1 'polypeptide(L)' 'MDVTDFPDDLVQTQAAWNTTYQALAAPRPRDTTALRRRLLLLSVRLWWHPYWETAPSVPAARTELRQLARARGAVQAA' A
#
# COMPACT_ATOMS: atom_id res chain seq x y z
N MET A 1 20.29 -10.69 4.60
CA MET A 1 19.12 -10.10 3.91
C MET A 1 18.03 -10.12 4.95
N ASP A 2 17.89 -9.04 5.72
CA ASP A 2 16.79 -8.94 6.67
C ASP A 2 15.50 -8.91 5.86
N VAL A 3 14.75 -9.99 5.92
CA VAL A 3 13.32 -9.93 5.62
C VAL A 3 12.77 -8.95 6.64
N THR A 4 12.56 -7.71 6.25
CA THR A 4 11.71 -6.80 7.03
C THR A 4 10.34 -7.46 7.06
N ASP A 5 10.05 -8.12 8.17
CA ASP A 5 8.81 -8.86 8.35
C ASP A 5 7.71 -7.84 8.61
N PHE A 6 7.22 -7.23 7.52
CA PHE A 6 6.11 -6.30 7.59
C PHE A 6 4.85 -7.08 8.00
N PRO A 7 4.04 -6.53 8.91
CA PRO A 7 2.72 -7.09 9.20
C PRO A 7 1.92 -7.28 7.92
N ASP A 8 1.28 -8.44 7.76
CA ASP A 8 0.58 -8.78 6.52
C ASP A 8 -0.55 -7.80 6.20
N ASP A 9 -1.22 -7.24 7.21
CA ASP A 9 -2.25 -6.23 7.04
C ASP A 9 -1.70 -4.91 6.51
N LEU A 10 -0.48 -4.54 6.90
CA LEU A 10 0.24 -3.38 6.35
C LEU A 10 0.59 -3.60 4.88
N VAL A 11 1.09 -4.80 4.53
CA VAL A 11 1.39 -5.16 3.14
C VAL A 11 0.13 -5.19 2.28
N GLN A 12 -0.96 -5.78 2.79
CA GLN A 12 -2.26 -5.80 2.13
C GLN A 12 -2.83 -4.38 1.94
N THR A 13 -2.69 -3.52 2.94
CA THR A 13 -3.15 -2.12 2.86
C THR A 13 -2.37 -1.37 1.77
N GLN A 14 -1.04 -1.54 1.69
CA GLN A 14 -0.23 -0.93 0.63
C GLN A 14 -0.60 -1.47 -0.75
N ALA A 15 -0.83 -2.79 -0.88
CA ALA A 15 -1.25 -3.40 -2.14
C ALA A 15 -2.62 -2.85 -2.59
N ALA A 16 -3.60 -2.81 -1.69
CA ALA A 16 -4.92 -2.24 -1.95
C ALA A 16 -4.84 -0.75 -2.32
N TRP A 17 -3.91 0.00 -1.71
CA TRP A 17 -3.67 1.41 -2.04
C TRP A 17 -3.14 1.54 -3.47
N ASN A 18 -2.16 0.72 -3.86
CA ASN A 18 -1.61 0.70 -5.21
C ASN A 18 -2.68 0.38 -6.27
N THR A 19 -3.49 -0.67 -6.03
CA THR A 19 -4.59 -1.05 -6.94
C THR A 19 -5.64 0.06 -7.05
N THR A 20 -6.02 0.69 -5.93
CA THR A 20 -6.99 1.79 -5.92
C THR A 20 -6.45 3.00 -6.69
N TYR A 21 -5.17 3.31 -6.52
CA TYR A 21 -4.50 4.39 -7.24
C TYR A 21 -4.44 4.12 -8.75
N GLN A 22 -4.09 2.89 -9.16
CA GLN A 22 -4.09 2.49 -10.57
C GLN A 22 -5.48 2.59 -11.19
N ALA A 23 -6.53 2.14 -10.48
CA ALA A 23 -7.91 2.27 -10.94
C ALA A 23 -8.33 3.74 -11.11
N LEU A 24 -7.87 4.64 -10.24
CA LEU A 24 -8.09 6.10 -10.38
C LEU A 24 -7.29 6.71 -11.53
N ALA A 25 -6.08 6.22 -11.80
CA ALA A 25 -5.22 6.71 -12.86
C ALA A 25 -5.61 6.20 -14.26
N ALA A 26 -6.47 5.17 -14.34
CA ALA A 26 -6.95 4.63 -15.60
C ALA A 26 -7.80 5.66 -16.38
N PRO A 27 -7.80 5.64 -17.73
CA PRO A 27 -8.64 6.51 -18.53
C PRO A 27 -10.13 6.32 -18.24
N ARG A 28 -10.88 7.42 -18.06
CA ARG A 28 -12.33 7.43 -17.76
C ARG A 28 -12.70 6.43 -16.63
N PRO A 29 -12.16 6.63 -15.41
CA PRO A 29 -12.39 5.71 -14.32
C PRO A 29 -13.86 5.71 -13.92
N ARG A 30 -14.43 4.51 -13.74
CA ARG A 30 -15.76 4.36 -13.14
C ARG A 30 -15.66 4.56 -11.64
N ASP A 31 -16.75 4.96 -11.00
CA ASP A 31 -16.86 5.05 -9.54
C ASP A 31 -15.80 5.94 -8.85
N THR A 32 -15.39 7.03 -9.51
CA THR A 32 -14.29 7.90 -9.06
C THR A 32 -14.44 8.37 -7.62
N THR A 33 -15.66 8.69 -7.18
CA THR A 33 -15.94 9.10 -5.80
C THR A 33 -15.70 7.97 -4.81
N ALA A 34 -16.13 6.75 -5.13
CA ALA A 34 -15.90 5.58 -4.28
C ALA A 34 -14.40 5.26 -4.20
N LEU A 35 -13.70 5.31 -5.33
CA LEU A 35 -12.26 5.09 -5.38
C LEU A 35 -11.47 6.15 -4.59
N ARG A 36 -11.82 7.44 -4.70
CA ARG A 36 -11.19 8.51 -3.91
C ARG A 36 -11.42 8.32 -2.41
N ARG A 37 -12.65 7.98 -1.99
CA ARG A 37 -12.96 7.67 -0.58
C ARG A 37 -12.14 6.49 -0.08
N ARG A 38 -12.06 5.42 -0.88
CA ARG A 38 -11.23 4.25 -0.56
C ARG A 38 -9.75 4.63 -0.44
N LEU A 39 -9.23 5.45 -1.34
CA LEU A 39 -7.84 5.91 -1.29
C LEU A 39 -7.56 6.70 0.00
N LEU A 40 -8.45 7.61 0.40
CA LEU A 40 -8.31 8.36 1.65
C LEU A 40 -8.30 7.44 2.88
N LEU A 41 -9.22 6.48 2.95
CA LEU A 41 -9.26 5.51 4.05
C LEU A 41 -7.98 4.67 4.13
N LEU A 42 -7.47 4.20 2.99
CA LEU A 42 -6.23 3.44 2.93
C LEU A 42 -5.01 4.29 3.30
N SER A 43 -4.97 5.57 2.88
CA SER A 43 -3.92 6.51 3.27
C SER A 43 -3.91 6.74 4.79
N VAL A 44 -5.08 6.87 5.42
CA VAL A 44 -5.19 6.99 6.89
C VAL A 44 -4.66 5.72 7.56
N ARG A 45 -5.08 4.53 7.11
CA ARG A 45 -4.60 3.25 7.67
C ARG A 45 -3.09 3.08 7.53
N LEU A 46 -2.53 3.45 6.37
CA LEU A 46 -1.08 3.43 6.16
C LEU A 46 -0.37 4.43 7.07
N TRP A 47 -0.90 5.64 7.26
CA TRP A 47 -0.19 6.67 8.01
C TRP A 47 -0.18 6.41 9.52
N TRP A 48 -1.29 5.89 10.06
CA TRP A 48 -1.49 5.62 11.49
C TRP A 48 -1.17 4.17 11.91
N HIS A 49 -0.45 3.41 11.08
CA HIS A 49 -0.17 2.03 11.39
C HIS A 49 0.84 1.89 12.55
N PRO A 50 0.55 1.07 13.59
CA PRO A 50 1.42 0.93 14.78
C PRO A 50 2.86 0.51 14.47
N TYR A 51 3.07 -0.26 13.41
CA TYR A 51 4.41 -0.66 12.93
C TYR A 51 5.40 0.51 12.78
N TRP A 52 4.93 1.72 12.48
CA TRP A 52 5.84 2.86 12.33
C TRP A 52 6.48 3.32 13.62
N GLU A 53 5.89 3.01 14.77
CA GLU A 53 6.48 3.29 16.09
C GLU A 53 7.66 2.35 16.38
N THR A 54 7.63 1.14 15.80
CA THR A 54 8.67 0.12 15.99
C THR A 54 9.75 0.15 14.91
N ALA A 55 9.52 0.85 13.80
CA ALA A 55 10.43 0.86 12.66
C ALA A 55 11.70 1.69 12.99
N PRO A 56 12.91 1.15 12.76
CA PRO A 56 14.17 1.88 13.02
C PRO A 56 14.34 3.10 12.11
N SER A 57 13.72 3.07 10.92
CA SER A 57 13.65 4.20 10.00
C SER A 57 12.36 4.13 9.20
N VAL A 58 11.39 5.01 9.52
CA VAL A 58 10.11 5.09 8.81
C VAL A 58 10.27 5.36 7.30
N PRO A 59 11.16 6.27 6.84
CA PRO A 59 11.36 6.50 5.41
C PRO A 59 11.90 5.27 4.65
N ALA A 60 12.85 4.53 5.24
CA ALA A 60 13.40 3.32 4.64
C ALA A 60 12.34 2.22 4.58
N ALA A 61 11.66 1.97 5.72
CA ALA A 61 10.62 0.97 5.82
C ALA A 61 9.42 1.23 4.87
N ARG A 62 9.02 2.50 4.66
CA ARG A 62 8.02 2.86 3.64
C ARG A 62 8.48 2.57 2.21
N THR A 63 9.78 2.63 1.94
CA THR A 63 10.32 2.33 0.61
C THR A 63 10.33 0.83 0.36
N GLU A 64 10.79 0.05 1.34
CA GLU A 64 10.75 -1.42 1.30
C GLU A 64 9.33 -1.96 1.21
N LEU A 65 8.38 -1.43 2.00
CA LEU A 65 6.96 -1.79 1.94
C LEU A 65 6.38 -1.60 0.52
N ARG A 66 6.72 -0.48 -0.13
CA ARG A 66 6.27 -0.20 -1.51
C ARG A 66 6.86 -1.18 -2.52
N GLN A 67 8.12 -1.58 -2.34
CA GLN A 67 8.76 -2.58 -3.20
C GLN A 67 8.12 -3.96 -3.00
N LEU A 68 7.92 -4.38 -1.75
CA LEU A 68 7.30 -5.65 -1.41
C LEU A 68 5.87 -5.75 -1.95
N ALA A 69 5.05 -4.72 -1.74
CA ALA A 69 3.67 -4.69 -2.25
C ALA A 69 3.60 -4.73 -3.79
N ARG A 70 4.57 -4.12 -4.48
CA ARG A 70 4.70 -4.23 -5.95
C ARG A 70 5.09 -5.63 -6.39
N ALA A 71 6.06 -6.25 -5.71
CA ALA A 71 6.47 -7.62 -6.00
C ALA A 71 5.33 -8.62 -5.80
N ARG A 72 4.59 -8.52 -4.67
CA ARG A 72 3.39 -9.35 -4.43
C ARG A 72 2.32 -9.12 -5.49
N GLY A 73 2.06 -7.87 -5.90
CA GLY A 73 1.11 -7.56 -6.96
C GLY A 73 1.51 -8.10 -8.33
N ALA A 74 2.81 -8.11 -8.66
CA ALA A 74 3.33 -8.69 -9.90
C ALA A 74 3.18 -10.22 -9.92
N VAL A 75 3.44 -10.90 -8.80
CA VAL A 75 3.22 -12.35 -8.66
C VAL A 75 1.75 -12.72 -8.80
N GLN A 76 0.83 -11.88 -8.33
CA GLN A 76 -0.62 -12.13 -8.49
C GLN A 76 -1.15 -11.88 -9.91
N ALA A 77 -0.37 -11.22 -10.78
CA ALA A 77 -0.75 -10.89 -12.15
C ALA A 77 -0.11 -11.79 -13.22
N ALA A 78 0.80 -12.69 -12.83
CA ALA A 78 1.49 -13.65 -13.69
C ALA A 78 0.82 -15.02 -13.64
#